data_AF-A0A1C6GLB1-F1
#
_entry.id   AF-A0A1C6GLB1-F1
#
_cell.length_a   1.000
_cell.length_b   1.000
_cell.length_c   1.000
_cell.angle_alpha   90.00
_cell.angle_beta   90.00
_cell.angle_gamma   90.00
#
_symmetry.space_group_name_H-M   'P 1'
#
loop_
_entity.id
_entity.type
_entity.pdbx_description
1 polymer ?
#
loop_
_entity_poly.entity_id
_entity_poly.type
_entity_poly.pdbx_seq_one_letter_code
_entity_poly.pdbx_strand_id
1 'polypeptide(L)'
;MKKHAAYLFLDMEWNQAPGTTDLEGREAIQIGVLAADTAMKKVKSFSKDIQLKHPELLSTETIKVTHTTANNIMQARPEDIVLTNFSQTFPEYQYIVVWSQETFELFKRDMKNYKIPMQKHQVIVLQEVVNAVAGNGKKMIGFELALIGAGIDYIPNYLHYSKHDANYLYQLFCTCRQQFIQATADEYCIVNTNTKKLHTRNCRYVRNMPLEKILMKPKSSIFKGYLICKCCGTKEEWKRLNWTYIRKSETSSKKDKSKILKQLPLTEKNIDIICRHFQVSYSVSNAAVFICTAYSRWIIYLNHDAVTELLHENYRFNRSQYFKKQRMKCTEGYHKQNLPSGNFYEVLQYIKSHDGSMLKKMTKKSRLEKLLDLVEIELQSKSSTEEAVEE
;
A
#
# COMPACT_ATOMS: atom_id res chain seq x y z
N MET A 1 19.27 14.07 28.94
CA MET A 1 19.44 12.69 28.41
C MET A 1 19.24 12.70 26.90
N LYS A 2 20.24 12.28 26.10
CA LYS A 2 20.02 12.02 24.68
C LYS A 2 18.97 10.91 24.56
N LYS A 3 17.87 11.12 23.84
CA LYS A 3 16.89 10.06 23.57
C LYS A 3 17.55 9.07 22.60
N HIS A 4 17.98 7.90 23.11
CA HIS A 4 18.54 6.84 22.28
C HIS A 4 17.40 6.14 21.51
N ALA A 5 17.61 5.91 20.22
CA ALA A 5 16.70 5.11 19.41
C ALA A 5 16.91 3.63 19.76
N ALA A 6 15.82 2.91 20.05
CA ALA A 6 15.85 1.47 20.28
C ALA A 6 15.25 0.71 19.09
N TYR A 7 14.19 1.25 18.50
CA TYR A 7 13.46 0.68 17.37
C TYR A 7 13.57 1.59 16.16
N LEU A 8 13.90 1.03 15.00
CA LEU A 8 13.82 1.68 13.70
C LEU A 8 12.71 1.01 12.90
N PHE A 9 11.62 1.74 12.65
CA PHE A 9 10.56 1.33 11.73
C PHE A 9 10.96 1.76 10.34
N LEU A 10 11.40 0.81 9.52
CA LEU A 10 12.02 1.05 8.23
C LEU A 10 11.11 0.58 7.11
N ASP A 11 10.97 1.43 6.11
CA ASP A 11 10.30 1.14 4.86
C ASP A 11 11.13 1.67 3.68
N MET A 12 11.07 0.98 2.56
CA MET A 12 11.79 1.33 1.33
C MET A 12 10.90 1.08 0.13
N GLU A 13 10.88 2.04 -0.78
CA GLU A 13 10.30 1.86 -2.11
C GLU A 13 11.42 1.57 -3.10
N TRP A 14 11.14 0.74 -4.10
CA TRP A 14 12.12 0.37 -5.13
C TRP A 14 11.53 0.39 -6.53
N ASN A 15 12.40 0.65 -7.51
CA ASN A 15 12.15 0.31 -8.89
C ASN A 15 12.46 -1.18 -9.11
N GLN A 16 11.61 -1.89 -9.85
CA GLN A 16 11.91 -3.22 -10.35
C GLN A 16 12.23 -3.10 -11.84
N ALA A 17 13.43 -3.51 -12.24
CA ALA A 17 13.83 -3.48 -13.65
C ALA A 17 12.88 -4.34 -14.50
N PRO A 18 12.50 -3.89 -15.71
CA PRO A 18 11.60 -4.66 -16.58
C PRO A 18 12.07 -6.09 -16.81
N GLY A 19 11.16 -7.06 -16.68
CA GLY A 19 11.45 -8.49 -16.88
C GLY A 19 12.12 -9.19 -15.69
N THR A 20 12.40 -8.48 -14.59
CA THR A 20 12.97 -9.06 -13.37
C THR A 20 11.93 -9.17 -12.26
N THR A 21 12.14 -10.09 -11.31
CA THR A 21 11.26 -10.29 -10.14
C THR A 21 12.04 -10.53 -8.84
N ASP A 22 13.32 -10.80 -8.98
CA ASP A 22 14.26 -11.09 -7.91
C ASP A 22 14.83 -9.81 -7.31
N LEU A 23 15.60 -10.00 -6.23
CA LEU A 23 16.19 -8.91 -5.47
C LEU A 23 17.19 -8.10 -6.29
N GLU A 24 17.99 -8.75 -7.16
CA GLU A 24 19.06 -8.07 -7.91
C GLU A 24 18.51 -7.05 -8.92
N GLY A 25 17.35 -7.31 -9.50
CA GLY A 25 16.65 -6.36 -10.37
C GLY A 25 16.01 -5.17 -9.65
N ARG A 26 16.21 -5.01 -8.33
CA ARG A 26 15.62 -3.91 -7.54
C ARG A 26 16.63 -2.82 -7.27
N GLU A 27 16.22 -1.57 -7.43
CA GLU A 27 16.97 -0.38 -7.00
C GLU A 27 16.11 0.46 -6.06
N ALA A 28 16.65 0.81 -4.89
CA ALA A 28 15.94 1.64 -3.94
C ALA A 28 15.75 3.06 -4.50
N ILE A 29 14.53 3.58 -4.38
CA ILE A 29 14.19 4.95 -4.81
C ILE A 29 13.73 5.83 -3.66
N GLN A 30 13.31 5.25 -2.55
CA GLN A 30 12.99 5.98 -1.33
C GLN A 30 13.32 5.15 -0.10
N ILE A 31 13.68 5.83 0.98
CA ILE A 31 13.82 5.25 2.31
C ILE A 31 13.10 6.11 3.33
N GLY A 32 12.34 5.46 4.20
CA GLY A 32 11.62 6.07 5.30
C GLY A 32 11.91 5.33 6.59
N VAL A 33 12.25 6.08 7.63
CA VAL A 33 12.56 5.53 8.95
C VAL A 33 11.93 6.39 10.03
N LEU A 34 11.16 5.77 10.91
CA LEU A 34 10.71 6.37 12.16
C LEU A 34 11.44 5.68 13.32
N ALA A 35 12.13 6.45 14.16
CA ALA A 35 12.83 5.93 15.32
C ALA A 35 12.01 6.12 16.59
N ALA A 36 11.98 5.10 17.45
CA ALA A 36 11.35 5.16 18.76
C ALA A 36 12.28 4.59 19.85
N ASP A 37 12.11 5.05 21.09
CA ASP A 37 12.82 4.53 22.25
C ASP A 37 12.18 3.22 22.79
N THR A 38 12.71 2.68 23.88
CA THR A 38 12.20 1.45 24.51
C THR A 38 10.78 1.59 25.07
N ALA A 39 10.32 2.82 25.33
CA ALA A 39 8.97 3.14 25.76
C ALA A 39 8.03 3.46 24.57
N MET A 40 8.47 3.20 23.33
CA MET A 40 7.76 3.54 22.09
C MET A 40 7.50 5.04 21.91
N LYS A 41 8.26 5.92 22.58
CA LYS A 41 8.17 7.36 22.30
C LYS A 41 8.97 7.67 21.03
N LYS A 42 8.36 8.39 20.10
CA LYS A 42 9.04 8.86 18.88
C LYS A 42 10.28 9.69 19.26
N VAL A 43 11.42 9.35 18.65
CA VAL A 43 12.71 10.02 18.87
C VAL A 43 12.98 10.99 17.72
N LYS A 44 12.97 10.48 16.48
CA LYS A 44 13.18 11.26 15.25
C LYS A 44 12.71 10.47 14.03
N SER A 45 12.63 11.13 12.88
CA SER A 45 12.37 10.50 11.59
C SER A 45 13.49 10.82 10.60
N PHE A 46 13.74 9.91 9.66
CA PHE A 46 14.65 10.08 8.53
C PHE A 46 13.88 9.67 7.28
N SER A 47 13.91 10.48 6.24
CA SER A 47 13.34 10.12 4.95
C SER A 47 14.08 10.82 3.83
N LYS A 48 14.39 10.08 2.78
CA LYS A 48 15.14 10.54 1.61
C LYS A 48 14.65 9.80 0.37
N ASP A 49 14.51 10.55 -0.72
CA ASP A 49 14.51 9.98 -2.07
C ASP A 49 15.95 9.56 -2.43
N ILE A 50 16.06 8.52 -3.24
CA ILE A 50 17.31 7.90 -3.68
C ILE A 50 17.37 7.94 -5.20
N GLN A 51 18.54 8.32 -5.72
CA GLN A 51 18.79 8.39 -7.15
C GLN A 51 18.94 6.99 -7.76
N LEU A 52 18.23 6.74 -8.86
CA LEU A 52 18.44 5.53 -9.66
C LEU A 52 19.81 5.57 -10.34
N LYS A 53 20.52 4.43 -10.32
CA LYS A 53 21.76 4.26 -11.08
C LYS A 53 21.49 3.98 -12.54
N HIS A 54 20.39 3.27 -12.81
CA HIS A 54 19.95 2.90 -14.15
C HIS A 54 18.59 3.53 -14.49
N PRO A 55 18.55 4.84 -14.76
CA PRO A 55 17.34 5.56 -15.18
C PRO A 55 16.59 4.90 -16.34
N GLU A 56 17.33 4.31 -17.27
CA GLU A 56 16.82 3.60 -18.44
C GLU A 56 15.97 2.38 -18.09
N LEU A 57 16.12 1.86 -16.86
CA LEU A 57 15.36 0.73 -16.34
C LEU A 57 14.17 1.15 -15.47
N LEU A 58 13.81 2.45 -15.42
CA LEU A 58 12.65 2.91 -14.67
C LEU A 58 11.35 2.34 -15.25
N SER A 59 10.65 1.53 -14.47
CA SER A 59 9.39 0.91 -14.90
C SER A 59 8.20 1.85 -14.80
N THR A 60 7.23 1.70 -15.71
CA THR A 60 5.99 2.51 -15.67
C THR A 60 5.12 2.17 -14.46
N GLU A 61 5.23 0.94 -13.97
CA GLU A 61 4.58 0.42 -12.77
C GLU A 61 5.08 1.15 -11.53
N THR A 62 6.40 1.32 -11.39
CA THR A 62 6.99 2.09 -10.30
C THR A 62 6.47 3.52 -10.28
N ILE A 63 6.45 4.22 -11.43
CA ILE A 63 5.92 5.60 -11.50
C ILE A 63 4.44 5.67 -11.07
N LYS A 64 3.62 4.66 -11.39
CA LYS A 64 2.20 4.62 -10.99
C LYS A 64 2.01 4.41 -9.50
N VAL A 65 2.93 3.70 -8.85
CA VAL A 65 2.79 3.23 -7.46
C VAL A 65 3.46 4.18 -6.46
N THR A 66 4.67 4.68 -6.74
CA THR A 66 5.55 5.24 -5.71
C THR A 66 5.37 6.74 -5.45
N HIS A 67 4.26 7.33 -5.93
CA HIS A 67 3.89 8.74 -5.74
C HIS A 67 5.02 9.79 -5.96
N THR A 68 6.04 9.44 -6.74
CA THR A 68 7.19 10.29 -7.04
C THR A 68 7.36 10.39 -8.54
N THR A 69 7.93 11.50 -9.01
CA THR A 69 8.14 11.74 -10.44
C THR A 69 9.50 11.19 -10.86
N ALA A 70 9.62 10.79 -12.13
CA ALA A 70 10.91 10.41 -12.70
C ALA A 70 11.96 11.51 -12.47
N ASN A 71 11.59 12.78 -12.65
CA ASN A 71 12.50 13.90 -12.42
C ASN A 71 12.99 13.99 -10.96
N ASN A 72 12.12 13.76 -9.97
CA ASN A 72 12.51 13.77 -8.56
C ASN A 72 13.48 12.63 -8.23
N ILE A 73 13.24 11.42 -8.77
CA ILE A 73 14.15 10.29 -8.60
C ILE A 73 15.51 10.62 -9.23
N MET A 74 15.53 11.18 -10.43
CA MET A 74 16.77 11.49 -11.15
C MET A 74 17.63 12.57 -10.47
N GLN A 75 16.99 13.52 -9.78
CA GLN A 75 17.66 14.60 -9.06
C GLN A 75 17.90 14.27 -7.57
N ALA A 76 17.52 13.08 -7.12
CA ALA A 76 17.72 12.64 -5.75
C ALA A 76 19.21 12.42 -5.44
N ARG A 77 19.51 12.11 -4.18
CA ARG A 77 20.89 11.86 -3.77
C ARG A 77 21.31 10.44 -4.13
N PRO A 78 22.60 10.22 -4.49
CA PRO A 78 23.16 8.89 -4.62
C PRO A 78 22.91 8.01 -3.40
N GLU A 79 22.64 6.73 -3.65
CA GLU A 79 22.25 5.74 -2.64
C GLU A 79 23.32 5.56 -1.54
N ASP A 80 24.61 5.57 -1.90
CA ASP A 80 25.74 5.50 -0.96
C ASP A 80 25.73 6.66 0.05
N ILE A 81 25.46 7.87 -0.44
CA ILE A 81 25.35 9.07 0.40
C ILE A 81 24.13 8.97 1.31
N VAL A 82 22.99 8.50 0.81
CA VAL A 82 21.77 8.34 1.62
C VAL A 82 21.97 7.31 2.73
N LEU A 83 22.54 6.15 2.42
CA LEU A 83 22.79 5.09 3.40
C LEU A 83 23.90 5.45 4.40
N THR A 84 24.90 6.21 3.98
CA THR A 84 25.92 6.75 4.89
C THR A 84 25.28 7.74 5.88
N ASN A 85 24.40 8.62 5.39
CA ASN A 85 23.64 9.53 6.25
C ASN A 85 22.70 8.78 7.20
N PHE A 86 22.08 7.68 6.76
CA PHE A 86 21.29 6.81 7.62
C PHE A 86 22.14 6.27 8.78
N SER A 87 23.32 5.71 8.48
CA SER A 87 24.23 5.14 9.50
C SER A 87 24.70 6.19 10.51
N GLN A 88 25.02 7.40 10.05
CA GLN A 88 25.38 8.53 10.91
C GLN A 88 24.19 9.03 11.76
N THR A 89 22.98 9.00 11.20
CA THR A 89 21.76 9.44 11.89
C THR A 89 21.34 8.47 13.00
N PHE A 90 21.58 7.17 12.79
CA PHE A 90 21.22 6.09 13.70
C PHE A 90 22.46 5.24 14.05
N PRO A 91 23.39 5.79 14.86
CA PRO A 91 24.62 5.09 15.21
C PRO A 91 24.37 3.88 16.13
N GLU A 92 23.24 3.86 16.83
CA GLU A 92 22.85 2.80 17.77
C GLU A 92 21.35 2.52 17.65
N TYR A 93 21.00 1.24 17.64
CA TYR A 93 19.62 0.73 17.70
C TYR A 93 19.66 -0.77 18.04
N GLN A 94 18.56 -1.30 18.58
CA GLN A 94 18.45 -2.71 18.96
C GLN A 94 17.57 -3.50 17.99
N TYR A 95 16.57 -2.86 17.39
CA TYR A 95 15.58 -3.50 16.55
C TYR A 95 15.38 -2.75 15.25
N ILE A 96 15.29 -3.49 14.15
CA ILE A 96 14.74 -3.00 12.88
C ILE A 96 13.40 -3.69 12.68
N VAL A 97 12.33 -2.90 12.56
CA VAL A 97 10.99 -3.36 12.26
C VAL A 97 10.70 -3.02 10.81
N VAL A 98 10.37 -4.03 10.02
CA VAL A 98 9.97 -3.90 8.61
C VAL A 98 8.61 -4.55 8.42
N TRP A 99 7.88 -4.17 7.37
CA TRP A 99 6.66 -4.89 7.02
C TRP A 99 6.97 -6.31 6.54
N SER A 100 7.83 -6.46 5.53
CA SER A 100 8.15 -7.73 4.86
C SER A 100 9.64 -8.09 4.94
N GLN A 101 9.97 -9.37 4.73
CA GLN A 101 11.36 -9.83 4.64
C GLN A 101 12.08 -9.19 3.44
N GLU A 102 11.36 -8.93 2.35
CA GLU A 102 11.91 -8.35 1.13
C GLU A 102 12.49 -6.95 1.38
N THR A 103 11.78 -6.10 2.13
CA THR A 103 12.27 -4.76 2.51
C THR A 103 13.58 -4.85 3.30
N PHE A 104 13.70 -5.82 4.21
CA PHE A 104 14.92 -5.98 5.00
C PHE A 104 16.09 -6.55 4.19
N GLU A 105 15.86 -7.53 3.32
CA GLU A 105 16.94 -8.06 2.47
C GLU A 105 17.42 -7.03 1.46
N LEU A 106 16.53 -6.19 0.92
CA LEU A 106 16.91 -5.04 0.08
C LEU A 106 17.82 -4.08 0.86
N PHE A 107 17.36 -3.60 2.01
CA PHE A 107 18.13 -2.71 2.87
C PHE A 107 19.52 -3.29 3.22
N LYS A 108 19.56 -4.57 3.62
CA LYS A 108 20.79 -5.28 3.99
C LYS A 108 21.73 -5.46 2.80
N ARG A 109 21.21 -5.78 1.61
CA ARG A 109 21.99 -5.85 0.37
C ARG A 109 22.62 -4.51 0.07
N ASP A 110 21.85 -3.43 0.12
CA ASP A 110 22.33 -2.09 -0.27
C ASP A 110 23.41 -1.59 0.71
N MET A 111 23.19 -1.77 2.02
CA MET A 111 24.21 -1.49 3.04
C MET A 111 25.51 -2.27 2.79
N LYS A 112 25.39 -3.56 2.41
CA LYS A 112 26.54 -4.41 2.09
C LYS A 112 27.27 -3.96 0.82
N ASN A 113 26.53 -3.58 -0.23
CA ASN A 113 27.08 -3.14 -1.51
C ASN A 113 28.01 -1.93 -1.35
N TYR A 114 27.68 -1.02 -0.44
CA TYR A 114 28.51 0.14 -0.11
C TYR A 114 29.44 -0.05 1.09
N LYS A 115 29.55 -1.28 1.60
CA LYS A 115 30.41 -1.61 2.76
C LYS A 115 30.09 -0.78 4.00
N ILE A 116 28.82 -0.37 4.16
CA ILE A 116 28.37 0.40 5.31
C ILE A 116 28.03 -0.59 6.44
N PRO A 117 28.73 -0.52 7.59
CA PRO A 117 28.52 -1.47 8.67
C PRO A 117 27.13 -1.28 9.29
N MET A 118 26.41 -2.40 9.49
CA MET A 118 25.18 -2.42 10.28
C MET A 118 25.50 -2.78 11.72
N GLN A 119 24.90 -2.07 12.66
CA GLN A 119 24.99 -2.39 14.09
C GLN A 119 24.35 -3.76 14.37
N LYS A 120 24.74 -4.42 15.46
CA LYS A 120 24.11 -5.67 15.88
C LYS A 120 22.66 -5.40 16.30
N HIS A 121 21.70 -5.94 15.57
CA HIS A 121 20.28 -5.73 15.80
C HIS A 121 19.48 -7.03 15.70
N GLN A 122 18.21 -6.97 16.12
CA GLN A 122 17.20 -7.99 15.82
C GLN A 122 16.21 -7.46 14.80
N VAL A 123 15.85 -8.30 13.83
CA VAL A 123 14.85 -7.97 12.81
C VAL A 123 13.48 -8.44 13.28
N ILE A 124 12.47 -7.62 13.07
CA ILE A 124 11.07 -7.95 13.30
C ILE A 124 10.31 -7.73 11.99
N VAL A 125 9.91 -8.84 11.36
CA VAL A 125 9.04 -8.82 10.18
C VAL A 125 7.60 -8.77 10.66
N LEU A 126 7.01 -7.58 10.66
CA LEU A 126 5.70 -7.37 11.29
C LEU A 126 4.58 -8.13 10.56
N GLN A 127 4.68 -8.34 9.24
CA GLN A 127 3.71 -9.13 8.51
C GLN A 127 3.64 -10.58 9.03
N GLU A 128 4.77 -11.21 9.36
CA GLU A 128 4.77 -12.57 9.93
C GLU A 128 4.13 -12.59 11.33
N VAL A 129 4.45 -11.60 12.16
CA VAL A 129 3.87 -11.46 13.50
C VAL A 129 2.35 -11.28 13.40
N VAL A 130 1.89 -10.34 12.57
CA VAL A 130 0.47 -10.07 12.33
C VAL A 130 -0.25 -11.32 11.82
N ASN A 131 0.35 -12.06 10.88
CA ASN A 131 -0.25 -13.29 10.38
C ASN A 131 -0.36 -14.38 11.45
N ALA A 132 0.61 -14.48 12.35
CA ALA A 132 0.53 -15.44 13.45
C ALA A 132 -0.55 -15.08 14.48
N VAL A 133 -0.77 -13.78 14.73
CA VAL A 133 -1.65 -13.33 15.83
C VAL A 133 -3.06 -12.93 15.40
N ALA A 134 -3.26 -12.59 14.14
CA ALA A 134 -4.54 -12.14 13.57
C ALA A 134 -4.94 -12.92 12.29
N GLY A 135 -3.98 -13.59 11.64
CA GLY A 135 -4.20 -14.28 10.38
C GLY A 135 -5.09 -15.51 10.48
N ASN A 136 -5.69 -15.89 9.36
CA ASN A 136 -6.51 -17.10 9.25
C ASN A 136 -5.70 -18.33 8.80
N GLY A 137 -4.41 -18.16 8.49
CA GLY A 137 -3.50 -19.23 8.05
C GLY A 137 -3.58 -19.59 6.57
N LYS A 138 -4.43 -18.93 5.77
CA LYS A 138 -4.57 -19.20 4.32
C LYS A 138 -3.73 -18.28 3.45
N LYS A 139 -3.76 -16.98 3.75
CA LYS A 139 -3.05 -15.95 3.00
C LYS A 139 -2.36 -14.98 3.95
N MET A 140 -1.19 -14.49 3.54
CA MET A 140 -0.52 -13.40 4.24
C MET A 140 -1.38 -12.13 4.18
N ILE A 141 -1.71 -11.57 5.34
CA ILE A 141 -2.38 -10.26 5.46
C ILE A 141 -1.52 -9.20 4.77
N GLY A 142 -2.13 -8.39 3.90
CA GLY A 142 -1.49 -7.24 3.26
C GLY A 142 -1.46 -6.01 4.18
N PHE A 143 -0.58 -5.05 3.90
CA PHE A 143 -0.33 -3.92 4.81
C PHE A 143 -1.59 -3.09 5.07
N GLU A 144 -2.29 -2.67 4.02
CA GLU A 144 -3.55 -1.93 4.11
C GLU A 144 -4.61 -2.69 4.94
N LEU A 145 -4.77 -3.98 4.70
CA LEU A 145 -5.71 -4.81 5.46
C LEU A 145 -5.32 -4.92 6.94
N ALA A 146 -4.03 -4.90 7.26
CA ALA A 146 -3.56 -4.87 8.64
C ALA A 146 -3.86 -3.52 9.32
N LEU A 147 -3.70 -2.39 8.61
CA LEU A 147 -4.09 -1.07 9.13
C LEU A 147 -5.59 -1.01 9.42
N ILE A 148 -6.43 -1.48 8.49
CA ILE A 148 -7.88 -1.58 8.68
C ILE A 148 -8.21 -2.50 9.86
N GLY A 149 -7.57 -3.68 9.93
CA GLY A 149 -7.78 -4.65 11.01
C GLY A 149 -7.42 -4.10 12.39
N ALA A 150 -6.37 -3.29 12.46
CA ALA A 150 -5.93 -2.63 13.69
C ALA A 150 -6.72 -1.34 14.02
N GLY A 151 -7.61 -0.88 13.13
CA GLY A 151 -8.37 0.37 13.31
C GLY A 151 -7.48 1.62 13.21
N ILE A 152 -6.46 1.58 12.36
CA ILE A 152 -5.54 2.71 12.13
C ILE A 152 -6.02 3.50 10.93
N ASP A 153 -6.26 4.79 11.14
CA ASP A 153 -6.58 5.72 10.05
C ASP A 153 -5.35 5.95 9.18
N TYR A 154 -5.56 5.85 7.86
CA TYR A 154 -4.53 6.09 6.86
C TYR A 154 -5.12 6.82 5.67
N ILE A 155 -4.27 7.56 4.96
CA ILE A 155 -4.61 8.21 3.70
C ILE A 155 -4.13 7.28 2.57
N PRO A 156 -5.01 6.76 1.70
CA PRO A 156 -4.63 5.81 0.65
C PRO A 156 -3.53 6.34 -0.29
N ASN A 157 -3.56 7.63 -0.61
CA ASN A 157 -2.55 8.27 -1.47
C ASN A 157 -1.17 8.43 -0.82
N TYR A 158 -1.04 8.04 0.45
CA TYR A 158 0.23 8.02 1.17
C TYR A 158 0.77 6.60 1.37
N LEU A 159 0.01 5.57 0.97
CA LEU A 159 0.58 4.23 0.84
C LEU A 159 1.58 4.24 -0.32
N HIS A 160 2.62 3.42 -0.23
CA HIS A 160 3.73 3.42 -1.19
C HIS A 160 4.58 4.70 -1.16
N TYR A 161 4.55 5.40 -0.03
CA TYR A 161 5.44 6.51 0.25
C TYR A 161 6.17 6.22 1.57
N SER A 162 7.42 5.81 1.46
CA SER A 162 8.19 5.20 2.56
C SER A 162 8.16 5.97 3.89
N LYS A 163 8.13 7.32 3.87
CA LYS A 163 7.99 8.15 5.08
C LYS A 163 6.68 7.88 5.84
N HIS A 164 5.58 7.78 5.10
CA HIS A 164 4.25 7.58 5.66
C HIS A 164 4.09 6.12 6.07
N ASP A 165 4.57 5.18 5.25
CA ASP A 165 4.52 3.75 5.55
C ASP A 165 5.35 3.39 6.77
N ALA A 166 6.54 3.98 6.97
CA ALA A 166 7.30 3.83 8.21
C ALA A 166 6.53 4.31 9.45
N ASN A 167 5.74 5.38 9.33
CA ASN A 167 4.90 5.88 10.42
C ASN A 167 3.64 5.02 10.64
N TYR A 168 3.01 4.49 9.59
CA TYR A 168 1.91 3.53 9.70
C TYR A 168 2.39 2.21 10.29
N LEU A 169 3.60 1.76 9.93
CA LEU A 169 4.24 0.56 10.48
C LEU A 169 4.48 0.69 11.98
N TYR A 170 4.95 1.86 12.44
CA TYR A 170 5.06 2.18 13.86
C TYR A 170 3.72 2.11 14.59
N GLN A 171 2.67 2.73 14.02
CA GLN A 171 1.33 2.70 14.63
C GLN A 171 0.81 1.26 14.72
N LEU A 172 0.94 0.50 13.63
CA LEU A 172 0.54 -0.89 13.54
C LEU A 172 1.26 -1.74 14.58
N PHE A 173 2.58 -1.60 14.69
CA PHE A 173 3.37 -2.31 15.69
C PHE A 173 2.91 -1.98 17.11
N CYS A 174 2.72 -0.71 17.45
CA CYS A 174 2.30 -0.28 18.78
C CYS A 174 0.93 -0.86 19.13
N THR A 175 -0.05 -0.71 18.24
CA THR A 175 -1.42 -1.20 18.42
C THR A 175 -1.44 -2.72 18.56
N CYS A 176 -0.78 -3.45 17.64
CA CYS A 176 -0.69 -4.91 17.70
C CYS A 176 -0.04 -5.39 19.00
N ARG A 177 1.09 -4.78 19.37
CA ARG A 177 1.84 -5.15 20.57
C ARG A 177 1.01 -4.91 21.82
N GLN A 178 0.33 -3.78 21.93
CA GLN A 178 -0.50 -3.46 23.09
C GLN A 178 -1.68 -4.44 23.22
N GLN A 179 -2.45 -4.62 22.15
CA GLN A 179 -3.59 -5.55 22.16
C GLN A 179 -3.14 -6.98 22.48
N PHE A 180 -2.01 -7.41 21.91
CA PHE A 180 -1.51 -8.76 22.15
C PHE A 180 -0.99 -8.96 23.57
N ILE A 181 -0.27 -7.99 24.14
CA ILE A 181 0.15 -8.03 25.55
C ILE A 181 -1.06 -8.13 26.47
N GLN A 182 -2.09 -7.33 26.23
CA GLN A 182 -3.32 -7.38 27.03
C GLN A 182 -4.00 -8.75 26.95
N ALA A 183 -4.07 -9.33 25.74
CA ALA A 183 -4.68 -10.65 25.53
C ALA A 183 -3.82 -11.83 26.02
N THR A 184 -2.55 -11.61 26.37
CA THR A 184 -1.59 -12.67 26.72
C THR A 184 -0.76 -12.36 27.97
N ALA A 185 -1.26 -11.51 28.87
CA ALA A 185 -0.50 -10.95 29.99
C ALA A 185 0.20 -12.03 30.84
N ASP A 186 -0.50 -13.14 31.08
CA ASP A 186 -0.01 -14.26 31.91
C ASP A 186 0.43 -15.49 31.09
N GLU A 187 0.52 -15.35 29.76
CA GLU A 187 0.94 -16.44 28.88
C GLU A 187 2.45 -16.42 28.63
N TYR A 188 3.09 -17.56 28.89
CA TYR A 188 4.53 -17.75 28.68
C TYR A 188 4.82 -18.86 27.70
N CYS A 189 5.93 -18.71 26.98
CA CYS A 189 6.47 -19.69 26.06
C CYS A 189 7.83 -20.18 26.53
N ILE A 190 8.12 -21.42 26.18
CA ILE A 190 9.46 -22.02 26.29
C ILE A 190 10.28 -21.52 25.12
N VAL A 191 11.48 -21.03 25.40
CA VAL A 191 12.37 -20.46 24.40
C VAL A 191 13.64 -21.27 24.33
N ASN A 192 14.02 -21.63 23.11
CA ASN A 192 15.37 -22.09 22.81
C ASN A 192 16.26 -20.87 22.60
N THR A 193 17.19 -20.62 23.51
CA THR A 193 18.05 -19.41 23.49
C THR A 193 18.95 -19.31 22.25
N ASN A 194 19.33 -20.44 21.64
CA ASN A 194 20.15 -20.47 20.42
C ASN A 194 19.35 -20.11 19.16
N THR A 195 18.17 -20.69 19.00
CA THR A 195 17.34 -20.49 17.80
C THR A 195 16.37 -19.33 17.91
N LYS A 196 16.20 -18.77 19.13
CA LYS A 196 15.21 -17.73 19.46
C LYS A 196 13.78 -18.11 19.07
N LYS A 197 13.47 -19.40 19.04
CA LYS A 197 12.13 -19.91 18.73
C LYS A 197 11.28 -20.01 19.99
N LEU A 198 10.04 -19.56 19.90
CA LEU A 198 9.00 -19.69 20.93
C LEU A 198 8.24 -21.01 20.74
N HIS A 199 8.11 -21.75 21.82
CA HIS A 199 7.42 -23.03 21.88
C HIS A 199 6.34 -23.04 22.96
N THR A 200 5.26 -23.73 22.66
CA THR A 200 4.22 -24.09 23.63
C THR A 200 4.71 -25.26 24.48
N ARG A 201 4.23 -25.42 25.72
CA ARG A 201 4.67 -26.48 26.65
C ARG A 201 4.66 -27.89 26.01
N ASN A 202 3.65 -28.18 25.19
CA ASN A 202 3.47 -29.50 24.56
C ASN A 202 4.16 -29.66 23.19
N CYS A 203 5.10 -28.78 22.83
CA CYS A 203 5.77 -28.88 21.53
C CYS A 203 6.76 -30.06 21.49
N ARG A 204 6.75 -30.86 20.41
CA ARG A 204 7.68 -31.98 20.23
C ARG A 204 9.15 -31.60 20.31
N TYR A 205 9.50 -30.37 19.90
CA TYR A 205 10.87 -29.85 19.93
C TYR A 205 11.33 -29.44 21.33
N VAL A 206 10.41 -29.33 22.30
CA VAL A 206 10.72 -29.04 23.70
C VAL A 206 11.13 -30.31 24.45
N ARG A 207 10.51 -31.45 24.13
CA ARG A 207 10.74 -32.73 24.84
C ARG A 207 12.20 -33.15 24.88
N ASN A 208 12.96 -32.84 23.83
CA ASN A 208 14.36 -33.21 23.69
C ASN A 208 15.31 -32.02 23.91
N MET A 209 14.82 -30.91 24.48
CA MET A 209 15.63 -29.71 24.70
C MET A 209 16.41 -29.84 26.01
N PRO A 210 17.74 -29.59 26.02
CA PRO A 210 18.52 -29.56 27.26
C PRO A 210 17.95 -28.52 28.23
N LEU A 211 17.78 -28.89 29.51
CA LEU A 211 17.17 -28.03 30.53
C LEU A 211 17.88 -26.67 30.67
N GLU A 212 19.21 -26.65 30.54
CA GLU A 212 20.05 -25.44 30.57
C GLU A 212 19.73 -24.43 29.45
N LYS A 213 19.06 -24.88 28.38
CA LYS A 213 18.72 -24.07 27.20
C LYS A 213 17.26 -23.60 27.19
N ILE A 214 16.48 -24.00 28.20
CA ILE A 214 15.07 -23.64 28.35
C ILE A 214 14.96 -22.36 29.17
N LEU A 215 14.44 -21.32 28.53
CA LEU A 215 14.08 -20.07 29.20
C LEU A 215 12.60 -19.80 29.02
N MET A 216 11.92 -19.38 30.09
CA MET A 216 10.55 -18.91 30.01
C MET A 216 10.53 -17.43 29.63
N LYS A 217 9.77 -17.09 28.60
CA LYS A 217 9.55 -15.70 28.17
C LYS A 217 8.06 -15.44 27.96
N PRO A 218 7.58 -14.21 28.18
CA PRO A 218 6.22 -13.82 27.82
C PRO A 218 5.98 -14.07 26.34
N LYS A 219 4.76 -14.48 26.00
CA LYS A 219 4.35 -14.73 24.60
C LYS A 219 4.53 -13.50 23.70
N SER A 220 4.43 -12.30 24.27
CA SER A 220 4.70 -11.01 23.61
C SER A 220 6.15 -10.81 23.16
N SER A 221 7.07 -11.73 23.47
CA SER A 221 8.46 -11.69 23.00
C SER A 221 8.58 -11.82 21.47
N ILE A 222 7.53 -12.22 20.75
CA ILE A 222 7.46 -12.10 19.28
C ILE A 222 7.75 -10.68 18.78
N PHE A 223 7.35 -9.65 19.54
CA PHE A 223 7.64 -8.23 19.26
C PHE A 223 9.07 -7.81 19.66
N LYS A 224 9.95 -8.78 19.98
CA LYS A 224 11.39 -8.59 20.23
C LYS A 224 12.24 -9.47 19.29
N GLY A 225 11.68 -9.87 18.15
CA GLY A 225 12.40 -10.65 17.13
C GLY A 225 12.58 -12.13 17.49
N TYR A 226 11.71 -12.68 18.35
CA TYR A 226 11.61 -14.13 18.55
C TYR A 226 10.63 -14.71 17.54
N LEU A 227 10.96 -15.87 16.99
CA LEU A 227 10.15 -16.52 15.96
C LEU A 227 9.25 -17.60 16.57
N ILE A 228 8.02 -17.71 16.11
CA ILE A 228 7.15 -18.81 16.57
C ILE A 228 7.62 -20.10 15.90
N CYS A 229 7.76 -21.18 16.68
CA CYS A 229 8.05 -22.49 16.12
C CYS A 229 6.97 -22.87 15.09
N LYS A 230 7.37 -23.37 13.90
CA LYS A 230 6.44 -23.80 12.84
C LYS A 230 5.34 -24.76 13.33
N CYS A 231 5.65 -25.64 14.27
CA CYS A 231 4.67 -26.57 14.87
C CYS A 231 3.70 -25.88 15.86
N CYS A 232 4.14 -24.81 16.53
CA CYS A 232 3.31 -24.08 17.47
C CYS A 232 2.47 -23.02 16.77
N GLY A 233 3.00 -22.37 15.72
CA GLY A 233 2.35 -21.26 15.03
C GLY A 233 1.12 -21.64 14.22
N THR A 234 0.91 -22.93 13.92
CA THR A 234 -0.31 -23.42 13.27
C THR A 234 -1.50 -23.57 14.23
N LYS A 235 -1.27 -23.42 15.54
CA LYS A 235 -2.30 -23.61 16.55
C LYS A 235 -3.10 -22.31 16.76
N GLU A 236 -4.40 -22.46 16.92
CA GLU A 236 -5.35 -21.35 17.19
C GLU A 236 -4.98 -20.53 18.42
N GLU A 237 -4.21 -21.09 19.37
CA GLU A 237 -3.78 -20.38 20.58
C GLU A 237 -2.96 -19.11 20.30
N TRP A 238 -2.33 -18.96 19.13
CA TRP A 238 -1.61 -17.74 18.77
C TRP A 238 -2.53 -16.63 18.23
N LYS A 239 -3.70 -16.99 17.70
CA LYS A 239 -4.67 -16.07 17.08
C LYS A 239 -5.48 -15.31 18.14
N ARG A 240 -4.82 -14.37 18.82
CA ARG A 240 -5.40 -13.59 19.92
C ARG A 240 -6.01 -12.26 19.48
N LEU A 241 -5.66 -11.76 18.30
CA LEU A 241 -6.23 -10.53 17.77
C LEU A 241 -7.42 -10.84 16.87
N ASN A 242 -8.63 -10.49 17.32
CA ASN A 242 -9.86 -10.74 16.58
C ASN A 242 -10.17 -9.59 15.60
N TRP A 243 -9.41 -9.51 14.52
CA TRP A 243 -9.66 -8.56 13.43
C TRP A 243 -10.76 -9.12 12.51
N THR A 244 -12.00 -9.00 12.97
CA THR A 244 -13.23 -9.59 12.39
C THR A 244 -13.51 -9.19 10.94
N TYR A 245 -12.90 -8.11 10.43
CA TYR A 245 -13.06 -7.67 9.04
C TYR A 245 -12.40 -8.63 8.02
N ILE A 246 -11.32 -9.32 8.42
CA ILE A 246 -10.56 -10.22 7.53
C ILE A 246 -11.29 -11.57 7.35
N ARG A 247 -12.14 -11.97 8.30
CA ARG A 247 -12.89 -13.25 8.22
C ARG A 247 -14.12 -13.19 7.29
N LYS A 248 -14.69 -12.02 7.04
CA LYS A 248 -15.86 -11.85 6.14
C LYS A 248 -15.49 -11.57 4.69
N SER A 249 -14.26 -11.14 4.40
CA SER A 249 -13.83 -10.80 3.04
C SER A 249 -13.32 -11.98 2.21
N GLU A 250 -12.97 -13.11 2.83
CA GLU A 250 -12.31 -14.24 2.16
C GLU A 250 -13.23 -15.45 1.88
N THR A 251 -14.43 -15.50 2.46
CA THR A 251 -15.42 -16.58 2.19
C THR A 251 -16.49 -16.20 1.18
N SER A 252 -16.61 -14.92 0.82
CA SER A 252 -17.66 -14.44 -0.09
C SER A 252 -17.11 -14.35 -1.52
N SER A 253 -17.73 -15.06 -2.46
CA SER A 253 -17.40 -14.93 -3.89
C SER A 253 -17.54 -13.47 -4.36
N LYS A 254 -16.96 -13.07 -5.50
CA LYS A 254 -17.19 -11.71 -6.09
C LYS A 254 -18.70 -11.39 -6.22
N LYS A 255 -19.56 -12.40 -6.35
CA LYS A 255 -21.03 -12.28 -6.37
C LYS A 255 -21.63 -11.97 -4.99
N ASP A 256 -21.02 -12.43 -3.90
CA ASP A 256 -21.53 -12.22 -2.55
C ASP A 256 -21.10 -10.86 -1.99
N LYS A 257 -19.89 -10.39 -2.34
CA LYS A 257 -19.42 -9.05 -1.96
C LYS A 257 -20.26 -7.94 -2.60
N SER A 258 -20.63 -8.08 -3.86
CA SER A 258 -21.50 -7.11 -4.54
C SER A 258 -22.92 -7.12 -3.96
N LYS A 259 -23.46 -8.30 -3.60
CA LYS A 259 -24.75 -8.40 -2.90
C LYS A 259 -24.75 -7.68 -1.55
N ILE A 260 -23.69 -7.86 -0.75
CA ILE A 260 -23.56 -7.19 0.54
C ILE A 260 -23.46 -5.67 0.37
N LEU A 261 -22.63 -5.19 -0.55
CA LEU A 261 -22.47 -3.76 -0.79
C LEU A 261 -23.74 -3.10 -1.34
N LYS A 262 -24.54 -3.82 -2.14
CA LYS A 262 -25.84 -3.35 -2.62
C LYS A 262 -26.88 -3.19 -1.50
N GLN A 263 -26.74 -3.92 -0.39
CA GLN A 263 -27.70 -3.94 0.72
C GLN A 263 -27.33 -2.97 1.84
N LEU A 264 -26.22 -2.23 1.73
CA LEU A 264 -25.81 -1.29 2.75
C LEU A 264 -26.74 -0.06 2.77
N PRO A 265 -27.21 0.40 3.94
CA PRO A 265 -27.90 1.68 4.06
C PRO A 265 -26.95 2.82 3.72
N LEU A 266 -27.45 3.90 3.10
CA LEU A 266 -26.67 5.02 2.57
C LEU A 266 -26.27 6.03 3.64
N THR A 267 -25.57 5.54 4.67
CA THR A 267 -24.84 6.38 5.62
C THR A 267 -23.55 6.90 4.99
N GLU A 268 -23.01 8.02 5.45
CA GLU A 268 -21.72 8.57 4.94
C GLU A 268 -20.59 7.53 4.98
N LYS A 269 -20.52 6.73 6.04
CA LYS A 269 -19.55 5.64 6.19
C LYS A 269 -19.74 4.52 5.17
N ASN A 270 -20.97 4.17 4.83
CA ASN A 270 -21.24 3.13 3.84
C ASN A 270 -21.07 3.66 2.41
N ILE A 271 -21.42 4.92 2.15
CA ILE A 271 -21.15 5.61 0.89
C ILE A 271 -19.64 5.60 0.62
N ASP A 272 -18.83 5.95 1.63
CA ASP A 272 -17.38 5.86 1.58
C ASP A 272 -16.88 4.44 1.20
N ILE A 273 -17.36 3.40 1.88
CA ILE A 273 -17.00 2.01 1.59
C ILE A 273 -17.32 1.64 0.13
N ILE A 274 -18.50 2.05 -0.37
CA ILE A 274 -18.92 1.77 -1.75
C ILE A 274 -18.08 2.58 -2.75
N CYS A 275 -17.83 3.87 -2.51
CA CYS A 275 -17.01 4.71 -3.40
C CYS A 275 -15.56 4.20 -3.49
N ARG A 276 -14.96 3.78 -2.37
CA ARG A 276 -13.64 3.14 -2.35
C ARG A 276 -13.64 1.85 -3.17
N HIS A 277 -14.70 1.05 -3.12
CA HIS A 277 -14.83 -0.16 -3.93
C HIS A 277 -14.70 0.11 -5.43
N PHE A 278 -15.22 1.24 -5.92
CA PHE A 278 -15.14 1.65 -7.33
C PHE A 278 -13.93 2.54 -7.67
N GLN A 279 -13.11 2.88 -6.67
CA GLN A 279 -11.95 3.78 -6.81
C GLN A 279 -12.34 5.10 -7.48
N VAL A 280 -13.36 5.77 -6.92
CA VAL A 280 -13.81 7.09 -7.35
C VAL A 280 -13.60 8.11 -6.24
N SER A 281 -13.27 9.34 -6.62
CA SER A 281 -13.26 10.46 -5.66
C SER A 281 -14.68 10.92 -5.44
N TYR A 282 -15.03 11.32 -4.22
CA TYR A 282 -16.38 11.76 -3.92
C TYR A 282 -16.42 12.82 -2.81
N SER A 283 -17.51 13.57 -2.76
CA SER A 283 -17.89 14.41 -1.63
C SER A 283 -19.38 14.28 -1.37
N VAL A 284 -19.77 14.24 -0.10
CA VAL A 284 -21.18 14.13 0.32
C VAL A 284 -21.65 15.49 0.83
N SER A 285 -22.86 15.90 0.46
CA SER A 285 -23.52 17.10 0.99
C SER A 285 -25.01 16.86 1.08
N ASN A 286 -25.56 16.90 2.30
CA ASN A 286 -26.98 16.66 2.61
C ASN A 286 -27.57 15.45 1.86
N ALA A 287 -28.27 15.70 0.75
CA ALA A 287 -28.98 14.70 -0.06
C ALA A 287 -28.31 14.47 -1.42
N ALA A 288 -27.03 14.82 -1.58
CA ALA A 288 -26.29 14.69 -2.82
C ALA A 288 -24.90 14.10 -2.59
N VAL A 289 -24.49 13.22 -3.49
CA VAL A 289 -23.13 12.69 -3.58
C VAL A 289 -22.53 13.14 -4.91
N PHE A 290 -21.47 13.91 -4.84
CA PHE A 290 -20.69 14.34 -5.99
C PHE A 290 -19.61 13.29 -6.24
N ILE A 291 -19.59 12.73 -7.44
CA ILE A 291 -18.59 11.75 -7.85
C ILE A 291 -17.69 12.37 -8.90
N CYS A 292 -16.39 12.24 -8.70
CA CYS A 292 -15.37 12.62 -9.66
C CYS A 292 -14.63 11.36 -10.11
N THR A 293 -14.73 11.05 -11.40
CA THR A 293 -13.92 10.02 -12.05
C THR A 293 -12.70 10.69 -12.71
N ALA A 294 -11.82 9.89 -13.30
CA ALA A 294 -10.71 10.43 -14.11
C ALA A 294 -11.19 11.15 -15.38
N TYR A 295 -12.46 10.98 -15.78
CA TYR A 295 -12.98 11.45 -17.06
C TYR A 295 -14.06 12.51 -16.93
N SER A 296 -14.93 12.42 -15.92
CA SER A 296 -16.06 13.33 -15.78
C SER A 296 -16.56 13.45 -14.35
N ARG A 297 -17.37 14.48 -14.11
CA ARG A 297 -18.07 14.71 -12.84
C ARG A 297 -19.52 14.29 -12.93
N TRP A 298 -20.03 13.79 -11.80
CA TRP A 298 -21.40 13.31 -11.65
C TRP A 298 -21.99 13.82 -10.35
N ILE A 299 -23.31 14.02 -10.34
CA ILE A 299 -24.08 14.35 -9.14
C ILE A 299 -25.17 13.31 -8.98
N ILE A 300 -25.20 12.67 -7.81
CA ILE A 300 -26.16 11.64 -7.45
C ILE A 300 -27.03 12.21 -6.34
N TYR A 301 -28.32 12.43 -6.60
CA TYR A 301 -29.26 12.83 -5.57
C TYR A 301 -29.85 11.61 -4.88
N LEU A 302 -29.90 11.66 -3.56
CA LEU A 302 -30.38 10.62 -2.67
C LEU A 302 -31.68 11.07 -1.99
N ASN A 303 -32.62 10.15 -1.85
CA ASN A 303 -33.74 10.28 -0.93
C ASN A 303 -33.78 9.04 -0.05
N HIS A 304 -33.51 9.24 1.25
CA HIS A 304 -33.23 8.14 2.18
C HIS A 304 -32.16 7.18 1.62
N ASP A 305 -32.49 5.90 1.47
CA ASP A 305 -31.58 4.86 0.96
C ASP A 305 -31.66 4.62 -0.55
N ALA A 306 -32.31 5.52 -1.30
CA ALA A 306 -32.49 5.38 -2.74
C ALA A 306 -31.92 6.56 -3.54
N VAL A 307 -31.38 6.27 -4.71
CA VAL A 307 -31.00 7.28 -5.71
C VAL A 307 -32.25 7.73 -6.45
N THR A 308 -32.48 9.03 -6.48
CA THR A 308 -33.65 9.62 -7.16
C THR A 308 -33.27 10.26 -8.48
N GLU A 309 -32.09 10.88 -8.57
CA GLU A 309 -31.62 11.53 -9.77
C GLU A 309 -30.12 11.37 -9.99
N LEU A 310 -29.73 11.30 -11.26
CA LEU A 310 -28.35 11.22 -11.69
C LEU A 310 -28.09 12.31 -12.73
N LEU A 311 -27.12 13.17 -12.46
CA LEU A 311 -26.66 14.20 -13.38
C LEU A 311 -25.24 13.90 -13.85
N HIS A 312 -24.98 14.13 -15.13
CA HIS A 312 -23.68 13.98 -15.77
C HIS A 312 -23.17 15.32 -16.32
N GLU A 313 -21.88 15.58 -16.18
CA GLU A 313 -21.25 16.79 -16.69
C GLU A 313 -21.32 16.86 -18.22
N ASN A 314 -21.70 18.03 -18.76
CA ASN A 314 -21.81 18.27 -20.19
C ASN A 314 -20.43 18.31 -20.85
N TYR A 315 -20.16 17.36 -21.75
CA TYR A 315 -18.89 17.29 -22.48
C TYR A 315 -18.74 18.37 -23.56
N ARG A 316 -19.86 18.89 -24.10
CA ARG A 316 -19.84 19.85 -25.22
C ARG A 316 -19.81 21.29 -24.73
N PHE A 317 -18.63 21.81 -24.42
CA PHE A 317 -18.42 23.25 -24.32
C PHE A 317 -18.06 23.83 -25.69
N ASN A 318 -18.90 24.70 -26.24
CA ASN A 318 -18.50 25.56 -27.35
C ASN A 318 -17.44 26.56 -26.84
N ARG A 319 -16.39 26.83 -27.66
CA ARG A 319 -15.28 27.76 -27.31
C ARG A 319 -15.77 29.13 -26.81
N SER A 320 -16.95 29.58 -27.23
CA SER A 320 -17.57 30.85 -26.81
C SER A 320 -18.13 30.88 -25.38
N GLN A 321 -18.25 29.74 -24.69
CA GLN A 321 -18.80 29.65 -23.33
C GLN A 321 -17.73 29.55 -22.23
N TYR A 322 -16.45 29.42 -22.58
CA TYR A 322 -15.35 29.23 -21.63
C TYR A 322 -15.19 30.41 -20.65
N PHE A 323 -15.47 31.63 -21.11
CA PHE A 323 -15.38 32.87 -20.32
C PHE A 323 -16.50 33.06 -19.28
N LYS A 324 -17.51 32.18 -19.24
CA LYS A 324 -18.63 32.27 -18.27
C LYS A 324 -18.46 31.39 -17.01
N LYS A 325 -17.38 30.60 -16.92
CA LYS A 325 -17.13 29.61 -15.85
C LYS A 325 -17.22 30.14 -14.41
N GLN A 326 -16.84 31.39 -14.15
CA GLN A 326 -16.83 31.95 -12.80
C GLN A 326 -18.22 32.38 -12.29
N ARG A 327 -19.26 32.40 -13.16
CA ARG A 327 -20.61 32.90 -12.82
C ARG A 327 -21.72 31.84 -12.93
N MET A 328 -21.39 30.59 -13.23
CA MET A 328 -22.37 29.53 -13.44
C MET A 328 -22.79 28.87 -12.12
N LYS A 329 -24.10 28.64 -11.94
CA LYS A 329 -24.64 27.90 -10.78
C LYS A 329 -24.19 26.43 -10.82
N CYS A 330 -24.15 25.76 -9.67
CA CYS A 330 -23.61 24.39 -9.50
C CYS A 330 -24.17 23.34 -10.50
N THR A 331 -25.37 23.55 -11.02
CA THR A 331 -26.05 22.64 -11.98
C THR A 331 -26.00 23.08 -13.45
N GLU A 332 -25.56 24.31 -13.77
CA GLU A 332 -25.59 24.88 -15.13
C GLU A 332 -24.56 24.24 -16.11
N GLY A 333 -23.83 23.22 -15.66
CA GLY A 333 -22.90 22.42 -16.47
C GLY A 333 -23.27 20.94 -16.58
N TYR A 334 -24.45 20.53 -16.12
CA TYR A 334 -24.85 19.12 -16.07
C TYR A 334 -26.13 18.85 -16.87
N HIS A 335 -26.25 17.66 -17.45
CA HIS A 335 -27.51 17.16 -18.00
C HIS A 335 -28.03 15.99 -17.17
N LYS A 336 -29.35 15.79 -17.21
CA LYS A 336 -29.97 14.65 -16.55
C LYS A 336 -29.63 13.38 -17.32
N GLN A 337 -28.96 12.45 -16.65
CA GLN A 337 -28.66 11.14 -17.19
C GLN A 337 -29.79 10.18 -16.83
N ASN A 338 -30.08 9.24 -17.72
CA ASN A 338 -31.03 8.17 -17.41
C ASN A 338 -30.55 7.38 -16.20
N LEU A 339 -31.39 7.32 -15.18
CA LEU A 339 -31.08 6.65 -13.93
C LEU A 339 -31.09 5.13 -14.17
N PRO A 340 -29.95 4.42 -14.00
CA PRO A 340 -29.87 3.00 -14.28
C PRO A 340 -30.54 2.14 -13.19
N SER A 341 -30.62 2.65 -11.97
CA SER A 341 -31.20 1.97 -10.80
C SER A 341 -31.39 2.95 -9.65
N GLY A 342 -32.32 2.66 -8.74
CA GLY A 342 -32.42 3.36 -7.45
C GLY A 342 -31.34 2.95 -6.44
N ASN A 343 -30.51 1.94 -6.76
CA ASN A 343 -29.45 1.48 -5.88
C ASN A 343 -28.12 2.20 -6.14
N PHE A 344 -27.54 2.80 -5.09
CA PHE A 344 -26.31 3.58 -5.19
C PHE A 344 -25.11 2.80 -5.74
N TYR A 345 -24.93 1.53 -5.34
CA TYR A 345 -23.85 0.68 -5.84
C TYR A 345 -23.99 0.45 -7.36
N GLU A 346 -25.20 0.22 -7.84
CA GLU A 346 -25.47 -0.01 -9.27
C GLU A 346 -25.27 1.25 -10.10
N VAL A 347 -25.62 2.41 -9.54
CA VAL A 347 -25.34 3.71 -10.15
C VAL A 347 -23.83 3.96 -10.29
N LEU A 348 -23.03 3.63 -9.28
CA LEU A 348 -21.57 3.74 -9.37
C LEU A 348 -20.96 2.73 -10.36
N GLN A 349 -21.50 1.51 -10.41
CA GLN A 349 -21.12 0.52 -11.40
C GLN A 349 -21.40 1.03 -12.83
N TYR A 350 -22.56 1.64 -13.04
CA TYR A 350 -22.92 2.29 -14.29
C TYR A 350 -21.92 3.39 -14.64
N ILE A 351 -21.68 4.36 -13.74
CA ILE A 351 -20.72 5.47 -13.96
C ILE A 351 -19.35 4.93 -14.37
N LYS A 352 -18.82 3.92 -13.67
CA LYS A 352 -17.51 3.33 -13.97
C LYS A 352 -17.47 2.70 -15.36
N SER A 353 -18.52 1.97 -15.73
CA SER A 353 -18.63 1.34 -17.06
C SER A 353 -18.82 2.36 -18.18
N HIS A 354 -19.63 3.40 -17.94
CA HIS A 354 -19.89 4.50 -18.86
C HIS A 354 -18.59 5.22 -19.20
N ASP A 355 -17.88 5.72 -18.20
CA ASP A 355 -16.65 6.49 -18.40
C ASP A 355 -15.51 5.60 -18.91
N GLY A 356 -15.43 4.34 -18.45
CA GLY A 356 -14.47 3.37 -18.96
C GLY A 356 -14.68 3.03 -20.44
N SER A 357 -15.94 3.03 -20.92
CA SER A 357 -16.24 2.81 -22.34
C SER A 357 -15.82 4.01 -23.21
N MET A 358 -15.87 5.23 -22.67
CA MET A 358 -15.43 6.44 -23.38
C MET A 358 -13.91 6.52 -23.49
N LEU A 359 -13.18 6.20 -22.41
CA LEU A 359 -11.72 6.05 -22.44
C LEU A 359 -11.28 5.05 -23.53
N LYS A 360 -11.94 3.88 -23.61
CA LYS A 360 -11.65 2.88 -24.65
C LYS A 360 -11.94 3.37 -26.08
N LYS A 361 -12.96 4.20 -26.27
CA LYS A 361 -13.28 4.82 -27.57
C LYS A 361 -12.24 5.87 -27.96
N MET A 362 -11.74 6.65 -27.00
CA MET A 362 -10.72 7.67 -27.26
C MET A 362 -9.31 7.08 -27.50
N THR A 363 -9.01 5.93 -26.93
CA THR A 363 -7.76 5.20 -27.23
C THR A 363 -7.79 4.45 -28.57
N LYS A 364 -8.95 4.36 -29.23
CA LYS A 364 -9.08 3.65 -30.50
C LYS A 364 -8.73 4.60 -31.64
N LYS A 365 -7.53 4.45 -32.20
CA LYS A 365 -7.06 5.25 -33.35
C LYS A 365 -8.13 5.29 -34.45
N SER A 366 -8.50 6.49 -34.87
CA SER A 366 -9.43 6.73 -35.97
C SER A 366 -8.86 6.18 -37.28
N ARG A 367 -9.72 5.99 -38.29
CA ARG A 367 -9.28 5.54 -39.62
C ARG A 367 -8.27 6.54 -40.22
N LEU A 368 -8.42 7.83 -39.93
CA LEU A 368 -7.50 8.88 -40.36
C LEU A 368 -6.15 8.77 -39.64
N GLU A 369 -6.14 8.57 -38.31
CA GLU A 369 -4.90 8.39 -37.55
C GLU A 369 -4.14 7.14 -37.97
N LYS A 370 -4.85 6.04 -38.28
CA LYS A 370 -4.23 4.84 -38.86
C LYS A 370 -3.65 5.06 -40.26
N LEU A 371 -4.31 5.89 -41.07
CA LEU A 371 -3.79 6.26 -42.39
C LEU A 371 -2.57 7.18 -42.27
N LEU A 372 -2.57 8.10 -41.30
CA LEU A 372 -1.42 8.94 -40.99
C LEU A 372 -0.23 8.11 -40.49
N ASP A 373 -0.46 7.13 -39.60
CA ASP A 373 0.59 6.19 -39.17
C ASP A 373 1.16 5.42 -40.38
N LEU A 374 0.31 4.98 -41.32
CA LEU A 374 0.77 4.27 -42.53
C LEU A 374 1.58 5.16 -43.47
N VAL A 375 1.17 6.41 -43.65
CA VAL A 375 1.91 7.41 -44.44
C VAL A 375 3.25 7.72 -43.79
N GLU A 376 3.29 7.85 -42.46
CA GLU A 376 4.51 8.10 -41.69
C GLU A 376 5.49 6.92 -41.79
N ILE A 377 5.00 5.69 -41.71
CA ILE A 377 5.80 4.46 -41.94
C ILE A 377 6.33 4.41 -43.39
N GLU A 378 5.51 4.77 -44.38
CA GLU A 378 5.91 4.74 -45.79
C GLU A 378 6.97 5.82 -46.09
N LEU A 379 6.83 7.02 -45.50
CA LEU A 379 7.83 8.10 -45.61
C LEU A 379 9.16 7.72 -44.95
N GLN A 380 9.12 7.08 -43.78
CA GLN A 380 10.32 6.56 -43.11
C GLN A 380 11.01 5.49 -43.96
N SER A 381 10.23 4.56 -44.55
CA SER A 381 10.77 3.52 -45.44
C SER A 381 11.43 4.09 -46.69
N LYS A 382 10.88 5.17 -47.27
CA LYS A 382 11.44 5.86 -48.44
C LYS A 382 12.74 6.61 -48.10
N SER A 383 12.80 7.28 -46.94
CA SER A 383 14.03 7.94 -46.49
C SER A 383 15.18 6.95 -46.28
N SER A 384 14.91 5.77 -45.72
CA SER A 384 15.91 4.72 -45.52
C SER A 384 16.36 4.03 -46.81
N THR A 385 15.56 4.08 -47.88
CA THR A 385 15.96 3.55 -49.20
C THR A 385 16.73 4.56 -50.04
N GLU A 386 16.54 5.86 -49.82
CA GLU A 386 17.34 6.91 -50.49
C GLU A 386 18.75 7.01 -49.89
N GLU A 387 18.90 6.84 -48.57
CA GLU A 387 20.22 6.81 -47.91
C GLU A 387 21.06 5.56 -48.29
N ALA A 388 20.43 4.46 -48.70
CA ALA A 388 21.14 3.22 -49.08
C ALA A 388 21.60 3.19 -50.56
N VAL A 389 21.31 4.23 -51.35
CA VAL A 389 21.72 4.34 -52.76
C VAL A 389 22.84 5.38 -52.94
N GLU A 390 23.18 6.14 -51.88
CA GLU A 390 24.29 7.12 -51.88
C GLU A 390 25.56 6.66 -51.13
N GLU A 391 25.62 5.41 -50.64
CA GLU A 391 26.87 4.70 -50.29
C GLU A 391 27.25 3.69 -51.38
#